data_AF-A0A381YYX1-F1
#
_entry.id   AF-A0A381YYX1-F1
#
_cell.length_a   1.000
_cell.length_b   1.000
_cell.length_c   1.000
_cell.angle_alpha   90.00
_cell.angle_beta   90.00
_cell.angle_gamma   90.00
#
_symmetry.space_group_name_H-M   'P 1'
#
loop_
_entity.id
_entity.type
_entity.pdbx_description
1 polymer ?
#
loop_
_entity_poly.entity_id
_entity_poly.type
_entity_poly.pdbx_seq_one_letter_code
_entity_poly.pdbx_strand_id
1 'polypeptide(L)'
;MEFIPSSGPHLHILLNHFPSVGVVVALGLFLAALYLKNTTLQRTSLVLFLLLGLLALPTYISGAAARWAIEGTIDISSDLIGAHQDAALLAFIFLGITGCLSWLALWQYRRTPGLSDRSVLSVLVLGFGIITLLLMTQVGNIGGHINHPEIGSAEEVLSAGIESGQTSLVEASVLNNPWAWPAMEAAHFIGMALGFGVVLLVALRVLGLARNIPFAAFHRLLPLGLLGFLVNVVTGMFFFIADSGRYVAMDGFPPKIILLTIGAVAIIYFTIFDDAWDLGGGDDAPVKAKVMAGLTILLWSGVIVFGRLLPYYGDGG
;
A
#
# COMPACT_ATOMS: atom_id res chain seq x y z
N MET A 1 -9.27 -9.36 29.43
CA MET A 1 -9.06 -10.06 28.14
C MET A 1 -8.16 -9.17 27.30
N GLU A 2 -6.85 -9.19 27.56
CA GLU A 2 -5.85 -8.55 26.69
C GLU A 2 -5.36 -9.61 25.69
N PHE A 3 -6.16 -9.89 24.68
CA PHE A 3 -5.77 -10.73 23.54
C PHE A 3 -5.70 -9.91 22.24
N ILE A 4 -5.69 -8.58 22.35
CA ILE A 4 -5.45 -7.66 21.23
C ILE A 4 -4.05 -7.08 21.43
N PRO A 5 -3.13 -7.18 20.45
CA PRO A 5 -1.80 -6.61 20.57
C PRO A 5 -1.91 -5.09 20.69
N SER A 6 -1.82 -4.58 21.93
CA SER A 6 -2.01 -3.17 22.27
C SER A 6 -0.72 -2.35 22.17
N SER A 7 0.39 -2.94 21.69
CA SER A 7 1.65 -2.24 21.50
C SER A 7 2.13 -2.34 20.05
N GLY A 8 2.50 -1.19 19.48
CA GLY A 8 3.01 -1.05 18.11
C GLY A 8 4.05 -2.12 17.70
N PRO A 9 5.01 -2.48 18.56
CA PRO A 9 5.99 -3.52 18.26
C PRO A 9 5.39 -4.90 17.94
N HIS A 10 4.39 -5.35 18.70
CA HIS A 10 3.77 -6.65 18.45
C HIS A 10 3.00 -6.66 17.12
N LEU A 11 2.29 -5.58 16.84
CA LEU A 11 1.58 -5.43 15.56
C LEU A 11 2.57 -5.40 14.39
N HIS A 12 3.70 -4.71 14.53
CA HIS A 12 4.72 -4.65 13.48
C HIS A 12 5.35 -6.02 13.22
N ILE A 13 5.74 -6.76 14.26
CA ILE A 13 6.28 -8.11 14.13
C ILE A 13 5.25 -9.06 13.52
N LEU A 14 3.95 -8.90 13.80
CA LEU A 14 2.93 -9.70 13.13
C LEU A 14 2.82 -9.34 11.64
N LEU A 15 2.77 -8.04 11.32
CA LEU A 15 2.52 -7.57 9.96
C LEU A 15 3.72 -7.72 9.03
N ASN A 16 4.95 -7.57 9.52
CA ASN A 16 6.15 -7.55 8.69
C ASN A 16 6.47 -8.90 8.00
N HIS A 17 5.93 -10.00 8.51
CA HIS A 17 6.04 -11.33 7.89
C HIS A 17 5.23 -11.42 6.58
N PHE A 18 4.11 -10.70 6.45
CA PHE A 18 3.28 -10.79 5.25
C PHE A 18 4.00 -10.26 4.01
N PRO A 19 4.53 -9.02 3.99
CA PRO A 19 5.26 -8.53 2.82
C PRO A 19 6.55 -9.32 2.56
N SER A 20 7.33 -9.63 3.59
CA SER A 20 8.63 -10.31 3.44
C SER A 20 8.51 -11.73 2.87
N VAL A 21 7.76 -12.60 3.53
CA VAL A 21 7.52 -13.98 3.06
C VAL A 21 6.66 -13.96 1.80
N GLY A 22 5.68 -13.06 1.74
CA GLY A 22 4.78 -12.94 0.60
C GLY A 22 5.50 -12.60 -0.70
N VAL A 23 6.51 -11.71 -0.68
CA VAL A 23 7.29 -11.36 -1.89
C VAL A 23 8.05 -12.59 -2.41
N VAL A 24 8.63 -13.40 -1.53
CA VAL A 24 9.30 -14.67 -1.91
C VAL A 24 8.31 -15.59 -2.63
N VAL A 25 7.13 -15.78 -2.04
CA VAL A 25 6.08 -16.64 -2.60
C VAL A 25 5.57 -16.09 -3.94
N ALA A 26 5.24 -14.80 -4.01
CA ALA A 26 4.73 -14.16 -5.22
C ALA A 26 5.74 -14.21 -6.37
N LEU A 27 7.01 -13.95 -6.08
CA LEU A 27 8.10 -14.03 -7.06
C LEU A 27 8.34 -15.46 -7.54
N GLY A 28 8.35 -16.44 -6.64
CA GLY A 28 8.46 -17.85 -6.99
C GLY A 28 7.32 -18.33 -7.89
N LEU A 29 6.07 -17.98 -7.55
CA LEU A 29 4.91 -18.29 -8.38
C LEU A 29 4.97 -17.58 -9.73
N PHE A 30 5.45 -16.33 -9.79
CA PHE A 30 5.58 -15.58 -11.04
C PHE A 30 6.63 -16.20 -11.96
N LEU A 31 7.80 -16.57 -11.43
CA LEU A 31 8.84 -17.28 -12.17
C LEU A 31 8.35 -18.64 -12.68
N ALA A 32 7.66 -19.41 -11.82
CA ALA A 32 7.04 -20.68 -12.21
C ALA A 32 5.99 -20.47 -13.31
N ALA A 33 5.19 -19.39 -13.24
CA ALA A 33 4.21 -19.06 -14.27
C ALA A 33 4.86 -18.79 -15.63
N LEU A 34 5.96 -18.04 -15.66
CA LEU A 34 6.72 -17.76 -16.88
C LEU A 34 7.37 -19.02 -17.45
N TYR A 35 7.94 -19.88 -16.60
CA TYR A 35 8.56 -21.13 -17.01
C TYR A 35 7.53 -22.13 -17.58
N LEU A 36 6.40 -22.29 -16.88
CA LEU A 36 5.31 -23.19 -17.26
C LEU A 36 4.38 -22.61 -18.32
N LYS A 37 4.56 -21.34 -18.71
CA LYS A 37 3.67 -20.59 -19.61
C LYS A 37 2.21 -20.62 -19.16
N ASN A 38 1.99 -20.50 -17.85
CA ASN A 38 0.67 -20.62 -17.24
C ASN A 38 0.09 -19.23 -16.90
N THR A 39 -0.88 -18.78 -17.70
CA THR A 39 -1.52 -17.47 -17.58
C THR A 39 -2.32 -17.30 -16.29
N THR A 40 -2.96 -18.37 -15.78
CA THR A 40 -3.69 -18.34 -14.51
C THR A 40 -2.73 -18.14 -13.35
N LEU A 41 -1.59 -18.85 -13.36
CA LEU A 41 -0.56 -18.71 -12.34
C LEU A 41 0.06 -17.30 -12.39
N GLN A 42 0.30 -16.78 -13.59
CA GLN A 42 0.81 -15.42 -13.79
C GLN A 42 -0.15 -14.37 -13.21
N ARG A 43 -1.44 -14.44 -13.57
CA ARG A 43 -2.49 -13.54 -13.03
C ARG A 43 -2.56 -13.63 -11.51
N THR A 44 -2.53 -14.84 -10.95
CA THR A 44 -2.56 -15.05 -9.50
C THR A 44 -1.36 -14.38 -8.82
N SER A 45 -0.18 -14.52 -9.40
CA SER A 45 1.06 -13.90 -8.89
C SER A 45 0.99 -12.37 -8.91
N LEU A 46 0.44 -11.77 -9.97
CA LEU A 46 0.23 -10.32 -10.07
C LEU A 46 -0.75 -9.81 -8.98
N VAL A 47 -1.80 -10.58 -8.70
CA VAL A 47 -2.73 -10.27 -7.60
C VAL A 47 -2.01 -10.31 -6.25
N LEU A 48 -1.15 -11.30 -6.03
CA LEU A 48 -0.35 -11.37 -4.80
C LEU A 48 0.56 -10.14 -4.66
N PHE A 49 1.32 -9.77 -5.70
CA PHE A 49 2.16 -8.55 -5.65
C PHE A 49 1.36 -7.29 -5.37
N LEU A 50 0.16 -7.15 -5.95
CA LEU A 50 -0.74 -6.03 -5.66
C LEU A 50 -1.17 -6.02 -4.19
N LEU A 51 -1.60 -7.16 -3.64
CA LEU A 51 -2.00 -7.26 -2.22
C LEU A 51 -0.83 -6.94 -1.28
N LEU A 52 0.37 -7.42 -1.59
CA LEU A 52 1.58 -7.12 -0.81
C LEU A 52 1.94 -5.63 -0.88
N GLY A 53 1.79 -5.00 -2.05
CA GLY A 53 1.90 -3.55 -2.23
C GLY A 53 0.96 -2.76 -1.33
N LEU A 54 -0.30 -3.22 -1.20
CA LEU A 54 -1.27 -2.59 -0.30
C LEU A 54 -0.93 -2.83 1.19
N LEU A 55 -0.48 -4.04 1.54
CA LEU A 55 -0.06 -4.39 2.91
C LEU A 55 1.24 -3.70 3.34
N ALA A 56 2.06 -3.22 2.40
CA ALA A 56 3.27 -2.47 2.70
C ALA A 56 2.95 -1.20 3.52
N LEU A 57 1.81 -0.54 3.26
CA LEU A 57 1.39 0.68 3.95
C LEU A 57 1.15 0.48 5.46
N PRO A 58 0.23 -0.41 5.90
CA PRO A 58 0.07 -0.69 7.33
C PRO A 58 1.32 -1.32 7.97
N THR A 59 2.15 -2.04 7.20
CA THR A 59 3.42 -2.60 7.71
C THR A 59 4.43 -1.50 8.04
N TYR A 60 4.60 -0.51 7.17
CA TYR A 60 5.48 0.63 7.42
C TYR A 60 4.97 1.50 8.58
N ILE A 61 3.66 1.78 8.60
CA ILE A 61 3.03 2.58 9.66
C ILE A 61 3.15 1.90 11.03
N SER A 62 2.91 0.59 11.11
CA SER A 62 3.11 -0.16 12.35
C SER A 62 4.58 -0.19 12.78
N GLY A 63 5.53 -0.16 11.85
CA GLY A 63 6.96 -0.03 12.14
C GLY A 63 7.31 1.30 12.79
N ALA A 64 6.75 2.41 12.29
CA ALA A 64 6.90 3.70 12.95
C ALA A 64 6.25 3.72 14.34
N ALA A 65 5.08 3.10 14.52
CA ALA A 65 4.47 2.94 15.85
C ALA A 65 5.35 2.10 16.80
N ALA A 66 6.04 1.08 16.27
CA ALA A 66 6.99 0.28 17.03
C ALA A 66 8.20 1.11 17.46
N ARG A 67 8.77 1.93 16.56
CA ARG A 67 9.84 2.89 16.88
C ARG A 67 9.46 3.75 18.08
N TRP A 68 8.34 4.47 18.02
CA TRP A 68 7.94 5.39 19.10
C TRP A 68 7.69 4.69 20.43
N ALA A 69 7.38 3.38 20.42
CA ALA A 69 7.19 2.60 21.64
C ALA A 69 8.50 2.12 22.29
N ILE A 70 9.60 2.05 21.54
CA ILE A 70 10.89 1.53 22.03
C ILE A 70 12.01 2.58 22.03
N GLU A 71 11.77 3.74 21.42
CA GLU A 71 12.71 4.86 21.37
C GLU A 71 13.03 5.35 22.80
N GLY A 72 14.33 5.53 23.09
CA GLY A 72 14.80 5.92 24.42
C GLY A 72 15.05 4.78 25.41
N THR A 73 14.86 3.51 25.01
CA THR A 73 15.30 2.35 25.81
C THR A 73 16.83 2.22 25.80
N ILE A 74 17.43 1.90 26.96
CA ILE A 74 18.89 1.98 27.17
C ILE A 74 19.68 1.04 26.24
N ASP A 75 19.11 -0.12 25.91
CA ASP A 75 19.81 -1.18 25.17
C ASP A 75 19.51 -1.16 23.66
N ILE A 76 18.72 -0.20 23.16
CA ILE A 76 18.33 -0.13 21.74
C ILE A 76 18.90 1.13 21.09
N SER A 77 19.70 0.94 20.03
CA SER A 77 20.33 2.04 19.29
C SER A 77 19.30 2.82 18.44
N SER A 78 19.17 4.13 18.69
CA SER A 78 18.36 5.03 17.87
C SER A 78 18.85 5.13 16.42
N ASP A 79 20.16 5.09 16.20
CA ASP A 79 20.75 5.12 14.86
C ASP A 79 20.36 3.88 14.05
N LEU A 80 20.31 2.72 14.71
CA LEU A 80 19.91 1.46 14.09
C LEU A 80 18.40 1.44 13.77
N ILE A 81 17.57 2.01 14.65
CA ILE A 81 16.14 2.23 14.36
C ILE A 81 15.97 3.13 13.14
N GLY A 82 16.73 4.22 13.06
CA GLY A 82 16.73 5.14 11.91
C GLY A 82 17.11 4.44 10.61
N ALA A 83 18.23 3.71 10.61
CA ALA A 83 18.68 2.94 9.45
C ALA A 83 17.67 1.86 9.01
N HIS A 84 17.02 1.19 9.96
CA HIS A 84 15.94 0.24 9.65
C HIS A 84 14.75 0.95 8.99
N GLN A 85 14.37 2.12 9.51
CA GLN A 85 13.24 2.90 8.98
C GLN A 85 13.52 3.41 7.55
N ASP A 86 14.74 3.89 7.28
CA ASP A 86 15.15 4.33 5.93
C ASP A 86 15.17 3.17 4.93
N ALA A 87 15.76 2.04 5.32
CA ALA A 87 15.73 0.83 4.49
C ALA A 87 14.29 0.35 4.25
N ALA A 88 13.43 0.42 5.27
CA ALA A 88 12.03 0.06 5.19
C ALA A 88 11.25 1.01 4.27
N LEU A 89 11.58 2.30 4.24
CA LEU A 89 10.99 3.28 3.33
C LEU A 89 11.31 2.93 1.88
N LEU A 90 12.57 2.60 1.59
CA LEU A 90 13.00 2.19 0.25
C LEU A 90 12.29 0.88 -0.17
N ALA A 91 12.23 -0.12 0.70
CA ALA A 91 11.51 -1.37 0.45
C ALA A 91 10.00 -1.13 0.23
N PHE A 92 9.39 -0.24 1.02
CA PHE A 92 7.99 0.17 0.86
C PHE A 92 7.74 0.80 -0.52
N ILE A 93 8.61 1.70 -0.97
CA ILE A 93 8.50 2.35 -2.29
C ILE A 93 8.58 1.31 -3.41
N PHE A 94 9.60 0.43 -3.39
CA PHE A 94 9.79 -0.58 -4.43
C PHE A 94 8.68 -1.63 -4.45
N LEU A 95 8.17 -2.05 -3.28
CA LEU A 95 7.02 -2.94 -3.21
C LEU A 95 5.74 -2.26 -3.70
N GLY A 96 5.54 -0.98 -3.36
CA GLY A 96 4.44 -0.16 -3.87
C GLY A 96 4.46 -0.03 -5.40
N ILE A 97 5.63 0.21 -5.99
CA ILE A 97 5.83 0.23 -7.45
C ILE A 97 5.54 -1.15 -8.05
N THR A 98 6.06 -2.22 -7.46
CA THR A 98 5.79 -3.60 -7.90
C THR A 98 4.29 -3.91 -7.91
N GLY A 99 3.57 -3.52 -6.86
CA GLY A 99 2.11 -3.66 -6.77
C GLY A 99 1.37 -2.83 -7.83
N CYS A 100 1.78 -1.58 -8.05
CA CYS A 100 1.22 -0.69 -9.08
C CYS A 100 1.42 -1.26 -10.50
N LEU A 101 2.64 -1.70 -10.82
CA LEU A 101 2.95 -2.37 -12.08
C LEU A 101 2.14 -3.65 -12.26
N SER A 102 1.93 -4.41 -11.18
CA SER A 102 1.12 -5.62 -11.20
C SER A 102 -0.35 -5.33 -11.47
N TRP A 103 -0.90 -4.28 -10.89
CA TRP A 103 -2.24 -3.81 -11.21
C TRP A 103 -2.34 -3.34 -12.67
N LEU A 104 -1.36 -2.59 -13.18
CA LEU A 104 -1.33 -2.15 -14.58
C LEU A 104 -1.25 -3.35 -15.55
N ALA A 105 -0.51 -4.39 -15.20
CA ALA A 105 -0.44 -5.62 -15.97
C ALA A 105 -1.80 -6.35 -16.00
N LEU A 106 -2.50 -6.44 -14.86
CA LEU A 106 -3.85 -6.98 -14.78
C LEU A 106 -4.86 -6.16 -15.60
N TRP A 107 -4.79 -4.82 -15.49
CA TRP A 107 -5.62 -3.90 -16.25
C TRP A 107 -5.39 -4.01 -17.77
N GLN A 108 -4.13 -4.15 -18.20
CA GLN A 108 -3.79 -4.34 -19.61
C GLN A 108 -4.25 -5.71 -20.12
N TYR A 109 -4.07 -6.78 -19.33
CA TYR A 109 -4.53 -8.13 -19.68
C TYR A 109 -6.03 -8.15 -20.01
N ARG A 110 -6.83 -7.39 -19.27
CA ARG A 110 -8.27 -7.23 -19.49
C ARG A 110 -8.63 -6.51 -20.79
N ARG A 111 -7.76 -5.66 -21.32
CA ARG A 111 -8.00 -4.93 -22.58
C ARG A 111 -7.50 -5.65 -23.81
N THR A 112 -6.36 -6.32 -23.69
CA THR A 112 -5.71 -7.03 -24.79
C THR A 112 -5.34 -8.43 -24.29
N PRO A 113 -6.25 -9.40 -24.42
CA PRO A 113 -5.96 -10.80 -24.13
C PRO A 113 -4.79 -11.26 -24.99
N GLY A 114 -3.71 -11.75 -24.37
CA GLY A 114 -2.49 -12.17 -25.08
C GLY A 114 -1.25 -11.33 -24.82
N LEU A 115 -1.13 -10.72 -23.63
CA LEU A 115 0.18 -10.27 -23.17
C LEU A 115 1.16 -11.43 -23.24
N SER A 116 2.16 -11.30 -24.11
CA SER A 116 3.30 -12.22 -24.15
C SER A 116 3.95 -12.25 -22.77
N ASP A 117 4.50 -13.40 -22.37
CA ASP A 117 5.37 -13.55 -21.20
C ASP A 117 6.55 -12.55 -21.17
N ARG A 118 6.80 -11.87 -22.32
CA ARG A 118 7.81 -10.84 -22.55
C ARG A 118 7.25 -9.43 -22.64
N SER A 119 6.01 -9.19 -22.20
CA SER A 119 5.48 -7.82 -22.14
C SER A 119 6.38 -6.95 -21.24
N VAL A 120 6.54 -5.68 -21.60
CA VAL A 120 7.37 -4.74 -20.83
C VAL A 120 6.95 -4.73 -19.36
N LEU A 121 5.64 -4.77 -19.08
CA LEU A 121 5.14 -4.83 -17.70
C LEU A 121 5.56 -6.12 -16.97
N SER A 122 5.58 -7.28 -17.63
CA SER A 122 6.03 -8.52 -16.97
C SER A 122 7.51 -8.46 -16.61
N VAL A 123 8.34 -7.89 -17.49
CA VAL A 123 9.78 -7.69 -17.25
C VAL A 123 9.99 -6.69 -16.11
N LEU A 124 9.23 -5.59 -16.08
CA LEU A 124 9.29 -4.60 -15.00
C LEU A 124 8.84 -5.19 -13.66
N VAL A 125 7.73 -5.92 -13.61
CA VAL A 125 7.26 -6.59 -12.38
C VAL A 125 8.33 -7.56 -11.88
N LEU A 126 8.95 -8.35 -12.76
CA LEU A 126 10.02 -9.26 -12.38
C LEU A 126 11.24 -8.51 -11.80
N GLY A 127 11.71 -7.48 -12.51
CA GLY A 127 12.87 -6.69 -12.10
C GLY A 127 12.66 -5.98 -10.75
N PHE A 128 11.54 -5.27 -10.61
CA PHE A 128 11.19 -4.59 -9.37
C PHE A 128 10.89 -5.57 -8.22
N GLY A 129 10.29 -6.73 -8.52
CA GLY A 129 10.06 -7.80 -7.54
C GLY A 129 11.36 -8.38 -6.98
N ILE A 130 12.37 -8.62 -7.84
CA ILE A 130 13.70 -9.07 -7.40
C ILE A 130 14.37 -8.00 -6.54
N ILE A 131 14.37 -6.73 -6.97
CA ILE A 131 14.94 -5.63 -6.18
C ILE A 131 14.23 -5.52 -4.83
N THR A 132 12.91 -5.62 -4.81
CA THR A 132 12.11 -5.60 -3.57
C THR A 132 12.53 -6.72 -2.62
N LEU A 133 12.76 -7.93 -3.11
CA LEU A 133 13.22 -9.06 -2.29
C LEU A 133 14.60 -8.78 -1.66
N LEU A 134 15.53 -8.21 -2.42
CA LEU A 134 16.86 -7.84 -1.91
C LEU A 134 16.76 -6.78 -0.82
N LEU A 135 15.96 -5.72 -1.06
CA LEU A 135 15.70 -4.67 -0.08
C LEU A 135 15.04 -5.22 1.20
N MET A 136 14.06 -6.11 1.07
CA MET A 136 13.41 -6.73 2.24
C MET A 136 14.36 -7.61 3.04
N THR A 137 15.29 -8.30 2.38
CA THR A 137 16.35 -9.06 3.06
C THR A 137 17.24 -8.12 3.88
N GLN A 138 17.59 -6.97 3.33
CA GLN A 138 18.36 -5.93 4.04
C GLN A 138 17.58 -5.36 5.23
N VAL A 139 16.30 -5.00 5.05
CA VAL A 139 15.43 -4.50 6.13
C VAL A 139 15.33 -5.52 7.27
N GLY A 140 15.11 -6.79 6.94
CA GLY A 140 15.06 -7.88 7.91
C GLY A 140 16.39 -8.08 8.65
N ASN A 141 17.53 -7.97 7.94
CA ASN A 141 18.85 -8.05 8.55
C ASN A 141 19.08 -6.93 9.59
N ILE A 142 18.79 -5.68 9.22
CA ILE A 142 18.92 -4.54 10.16
C ILE A 142 17.94 -4.69 11.33
N GLY A 143 16.69 -5.10 11.06
CA GLY A 143 15.68 -5.34 12.09
C GLY A 143 16.05 -6.47 13.06
N GLY A 144 16.81 -7.47 12.61
CA GLY A 144 17.39 -8.50 13.47
C GLY A 144 18.34 -7.92 14.50
N HIS A 145 19.24 -7.02 14.10
CA HIS A 145 20.22 -6.40 15.00
C HIS A 145 19.58 -5.47 16.04
N ILE A 146 18.37 -4.94 15.78
CA ILE A 146 17.59 -4.16 16.76
C ILE A 146 17.11 -5.06 17.91
N ASN A 147 16.67 -6.28 17.60
CA ASN A 147 16.06 -7.18 18.59
C ASN A 147 17.08 -8.16 19.21
N HIS A 148 18.17 -8.41 18.51
CA HIS A 148 19.20 -9.38 18.86
C HIS A 148 20.59 -8.74 18.82
N PRO A 149 20.96 -7.91 19.82
CA PRO A 149 22.29 -7.28 19.87
C PRO A 149 23.44 -8.30 19.92
N GLU A 150 23.16 -9.57 20.23
CA GLU A 150 24.11 -10.67 20.20
C GLU A 150 24.62 -11.03 18.79
N ILE A 151 23.94 -10.64 17.70
CA ILE A 151 24.32 -11.04 16.34
C ILE A 151 25.33 -10.10 15.67
N GLY A 152 25.62 -8.94 16.26
CA GLY A 152 26.56 -7.96 15.72
C GLY A 152 26.36 -6.57 16.34
N SER A 153 27.39 -5.71 16.28
CA SER A 153 27.29 -4.36 16.83
C SER A 153 26.58 -3.40 15.87
N ALA A 154 25.92 -2.38 16.41
CA ALA A 154 25.31 -1.33 15.59
C ALA A 154 26.33 -0.61 14.70
N GLU A 155 27.57 -0.45 15.19
CA GLU A 155 28.66 0.18 14.45
C GLU A 155 29.06 -0.63 13.20
N GLU A 156 29.06 -1.97 13.30
CA GLU A 156 29.34 -2.85 12.17
C GLU A 156 28.29 -2.69 11.06
N VAL A 157 27.00 -2.68 11.43
CA VAL A 157 25.88 -2.51 10.48
C VAL A 157 25.90 -1.13 9.83
N LEU A 158 26.14 -0.07 10.60
CA LEU A 158 26.15 1.30 10.08
C LEU A 158 27.38 1.58 9.20
N SER A 159 28.54 0.98 9.53
CA SER A 159 29.79 1.13 8.75
C SER A 159 29.75 0.43 7.38
N ALA A 160 28.79 -0.48 7.15
CA ALA A 160 28.62 -1.19 5.89
C ALA A 160 28.08 -0.31 4.72
N GLY A 161 27.93 1.00 4.93
CA GLY A 161 27.51 1.95 3.88
C GLY A 161 26.01 1.97 3.63
N ILE A 162 25.19 1.67 4.65
CA ILE A 162 23.73 1.79 4.56
C ILE A 162 23.37 3.27 4.49
N GLU A 163 22.73 3.70 3.40
CA GLU A 163 22.21 5.07 3.31
C GLU A 163 21.21 5.33 4.45
N SER A 164 21.54 6.29 5.32
CA SER A 164 20.71 6.72 6.44
C SER A 164 20.42 8.21 6.37
N GLY A 165 19.29 8.63 6.94
CA GLY A 165 18.81 10.00 7.00
C GLY A 165 17.77 10.35 5.92
N GLN A 166 17.30 9.40 5.11
CA GLN A 166 16.32 9.68 4.05
C GLN A 166 15.00 10.19 4.63
N THR A 167 14.49 9.58 5.71
CA THR A 167 13.28 10.03 6.40
C THR A 167 13.45 11.42 7.00
N SER A 168 14.61 11.71 7.60
CA SER A 168 14.91 13.02 8.18
C SER A 168 15.02 14.11 7.10
N LEU A 169 15.54 13.79 5.92
CA LEU A 169 15.54 14.70 4.78
C LEU A 169 14.13 15.01 4.29
N VAL A 170 13.25 13.99 4.22
CA VAL A 170 11.84 14.17 3.87
C VAL A 170 11.13 15.05 4.91
N GLU A 171 11.30 14.75 6.20
CA GLU A 171 10.76 15.53 7.30
C GLU A 171 11.20 17.00 7.21
N ALA A 172 12.51 17.26 7.09
CA ALA A 172 13.06 18.59 6.96
C ALA A 172 12.51 19.33 5.71
N SER A 173 12.32 18.62 4.60
CA SER A 173 11.78 19.19 3.36
C SER A 173 10.33 19.66 3.51
N VAL A 174 9.55 18.97 4.35
CA VAL A 174 8.16 19.35 4.65
C VAL A 174 8.11 20.49 5.67
N LEU A 175 8.87 20.40 6.76
CA LEU A 175 8.81 21.36 7.87
C LEU A 175 9.48 22.70 7.55
N ASN A 176 10.55 22.71 6.76
CA ASN A 176 11.29 23.94 6.43
C ASN A 176 10.71 24.70 5.23
N ASN A 177 9.66 24.19 4.58
CA ASN A 177 9.00 24.84 3.46
C ASN A 177 7.54 25.18 3.78
N PRO A 178 7.20 26.47 4.00
CA PRO A 178 5.85 26.90 4.35
C PRO A 178 4.76 26.49 3.34
N TRP A 179 5.13 26.26 2.07
CA TRP A 179 4.22 25.84 1.02
C TRP A 179 4.10 24.33 0.85
N ALA A 180 5.00 23.54 1.44
CA ALA A 180 4.97 22.08 1.28
C ALA A 180 3.66 21.50 1.84
N TRP A 181 3.29 21.87 3.06
CA TRP A 181 2.06 21.35 3.67
C TRP A 181 0.79 21.74 2.90
N PRO A 182 0.51 23.04 2.61
CA PRO A 182 -0.70 23.43 1.89
C PRO A 182 -0.77 22.86 0.47
N ALA A 183 0.36 22.80 -0.25
CA ALA A 183 0.39 22.25 -1.61
C ALA A 183 0.12 20.75 -1.63
N MET A 184 0.72 19.99 -0.70
CA MET A 184 0.44 18.56 -0.55
C MET A 184 -1.00 18.32 -0.11
N GLU A 185 -1.56 19.16 0.76
CA GLU A 185 -2.94 19.02 1.21
C GLU A 185 -3.93 19.25 0.05
N ALA A 186 -3.70 20.28 -0.76
CA ALA A 186 -4.46 20.51 -1.98
C ALA A 186 -4.35 19.32 -2.96
N ALA A 187 -3.13 18.82 -3.21
CA ALA A 187 -2.91 17.66 -4.06
C ALA A 187 -3.59 16.40 -3.51
N HIS A 188 -3.55 16.18 -2.19
CA HIS A 188 -4.20 15.06 -1.52
C HIS A 188 -5.73 15.12 -1.71
N PHE A 189 -6.35 16.30 -1.60
CA PHE A 189 -7.78 16.48 -1.87
C PHE A 189 -8.15 16.24 -3.33
N ILE A 190 -7.33 16.72 -4.28
CA ILE A 190 -7.52 16.43 -5.71
C ILE A 190 -7.43 14.93 -5.99
N GLY A 191 -6.44 14.26 -5.41
CA GLY A 191 -6.31 12.82 -5.50
C GLY A 191 -7.51 12.08 -4.92
N MET A 192 -8.04 12.52 -3.75
CA MET A 192 -9.24 11.92 -3.14
C MET A 192 -10.45 12.08 -4.05
N ALA A 193 -10.67 13.28 -4.60
CA ALA A 193 -11.78 13.55 -5.49
C ALA A 193 -11.70 12.70 -6.77
N LEU A 194 -10.50 12.54 -7.34
CA LEU A 194 -10.26 11.72 -8.52
C LEU A 194 -10.47 10.22 -8.23
N GLY A 195 -9.82 9.71 -7.19
CA GLY A 195 -9.89 8.31 -6.78
C GLY A 195 -11.30 7.89 -6.38
N PHE A 196 -11.90 8.60 -5.43
CA PHE A 196 -13.26 8.33 -4.96
C PHE A 196 -14.30 8.56 -6.07
N GLY A 197 -14.12 9.58 -6.91
CA GLY A 197 -15.01 9.84 -8.05
C GLY A 197 -15.08 8.66 -9.01
N VAL A 198 -13.94 8.07 -9.38
CA VAL A 198 -13.90 6.89 -10.26
C VAL A 198 -14.54 5.68 -9.58
N VAL A 199 -14.22 5.43 -8.32
CA VAL A 199 -14.79 4.32 -7.54
C VAL A 199 -16.31 4.45 -7.42
N LEU A 200 -16.79 5.66 -7.14
CA LEU A 200 -18.21 5.95 -7.02
C LEU A 200 -18.93 5.74 -8.36
N LEU A 201 -18.38 6.20 -9.48
CA LEU A 201 -18.97 5.98 -10.80
C LEU A 201 -19.09 4.48 -11.14
N VAL A 202 -18.03 3.70 -10.89
CA VAL A 202 -18.04 2.24 -11.07
C VAL A 202 -19.10 1.59 -10.19
N ALA A 203 -19.15 1.95 -8.90
CA ALA A 203 -20.10 1.40 -7.94
C ALA A 203 -21.56 1.76 -8.29
N LEU A 204 -21.84 3.02 -8.66
CA LEU A 204 -23.17 3.46 -9.07
C LEU A 204 -23.64 2.78 -10.36
N ARG A 205 -22.73 2.47 -11.30
CA ARG A 205 -23.07 1.65 -12.45
C ARG A 205 -23.52 0.25 -12.02
N VAL A 206 -22.79 -0.39 -11.10
CA VAL A 206 -23.11 -1.73 -10.60
C VAL A 206 -24.41 -1.73 -9.77
N LEU A 207 -24.71 -0.65 -9.05
CA LEU A 207 -25.95 -0.48 -8.28
C LEU A 207 -27.18 -0.16 -9.16
N GLY A 208 -27.00 0.10 -10.46
CA GLY A 208 -28.08 0.23 -11.43
C GLY A 208 -28.46 1.66 -11.84
N LEU A 209 -27.80 2.71 -11.30
CA LEU A 209 -28.12 4.10 -11.64
C LEU A 209 -27.71 4.45 -13.08
N ALA A 210 -26.59 3.92 -13.57
CA ALA A 210 -26.06 4.17 -14.92
C ALA A 210 -26.23 2.97 -15.86
N ARG A 211 -27.30 2.17 -15.69
CA ARG A 211 -27.46 0.85 -16.32
C ARG A 211 -27.33 0.82 -17.84
N ASN A 212 -27.68 1.90 -18.53
CA ASN A 212 -27.63 1.96 -20.00
C ASN A 212 -26.20 2.00 -20.58
N ILE A 213 -25.18 2.25 -19.76
CA ILE A 213 -23.78 2.30 -20.20
C ILE A 213 -23.11 0.95 -19.87
N PRO A 214 -22.41 0.29 -20.81
CA PRO A 214 -21.73 -0.97 -20.52
C PRO A 214 -20.62 -0.78 -19.47
N PHE A 215 -20.40 -1.77 -18.60
CA PHE A 215 -19.40 -1.67 -17.53
C PHE A 215 -17.99 -1.41 -18.07
N ALA A 216 -17.64 -1.99 -19.23
CA ALA A 216 -16.37 -1.79 -19.91
C ALA A 216 -16.03 -0.31 -20.23
N ALA A 217 -17.04 0.57 -20.30
CA ALA A 217 -16.80 2.01 -20.46
C ALA A 217 -16.18 2.64 -19.20
N PHE A 218 -16.63 2.21 -18.01
CA PHE A 218 -16.10 2.67 -16.73
C PHE A 218 -14.69 2.14 -16.45
N HIS A 219 -14.34 0.97 -17.01
CA HIS A 219 -12.99 0.44 -16.92
C HIS A 219 -11.91 1.40 -17.49
N ARG A 220 -12.29 2.27 -18.43
CA ARG A 220 -11.37 3.28 -18.98
C ARG A 220 -10.98 4.37 -17.98
N LEU A 221 -11.77 4.54 -16.92
CA LEU A 221 -11.55 5.52 -15.86
C LEU A 221 -10.63 4.98 -14.76
N LEU A 222 -10.46 3.65 -14.64
CA LEU A 222 -9.68 3.06 -13.55
C LEU A 222 -8.23 3.58 -13.46
N PRO A 223 -7.48 3.83 -14.56
CA PRO A 223 -6.14 4.42 -14.44
C PRO A 223 -6.16 5.82 -13.81
N LEU A 224 -7.21 6.61 -13.99
CA LEU A 224 -7.39 7.88 -13.28
C LEU A 224 -7.65 7.64 -11.79
N GLY A 225 -8.42 6.61 -11.46
CA GLY A 225 -8.63 6.20 -10.07
C GLY A 225 -7.32 5.79 -9.39
N LEU A 226 -6.48 5.00 -10.09
CA LEU A 226 -5.13 4.66 -9.64
C LEU A 226 -4.26 5.90 -9.47
N LEU A 227 -4.27 6.84 -10.42
CA LEU A 227 -3.52 8.09 -10.32
C LEU A 227 -3.93 8.87 -9.06
N GLY A 228 -5.24 9.00 -8.80
CA GLY A 228 -5.75 9.62 -7.59
C GLY A 228 -5.24 8.92 -6.32
N PHE A 229 -5.35 7.58 -6.28
CA PHE A 229 -4.81 6.78 -5.18
C PHE A 229 -3.31 6.97 -4.96
N LEU A 230 -2.50 6.99 -6.03
CA LEU A 230 -1.05 7.20 -5.93
C LEU A 230 -0.72 8.60 -5.41
N VAL A 231 -1.42 9.64 -5.87
CA VAL A 231 -1.28 11.01 -5.34
C VAL A 231 -1.55 11.00 -3.83
N ASN A 232 -2.60 10.32 -3.37
CA ASN A 232 -2.94 10.22 -1.96
C ASN A 232 -1.92 9.44 -1.13
N VAL A 233 -1.43 8.32 -1.63
CA VAL A 233 -0.39 7.54 -0.92
C VAL A 233 0.87 8.38 -0.81
N VAL A 234 1.35 8.99 -1.90
CA VAL A 234 2.57 9.80 -1.89
C VAL A 234 2.42 10.97 -0.91
N THR A 235 1.43 11.83 -1.09
CA THR A 235 1.22 12.99 -0.20
C THR A 235 0.91 12.56 1.25
N GLY A 236 0.17 11.47 1.45
CA GLY A 236 -0.08 10.88 2.76
C GLY A 236 1.17 10.40 3.46
N MET A 237 2.11 9.79 2.73
CA MET A 237 3.40 9.36 3.27
C MET A 237 4.29 10.54 3.63
N PHE A 238 4.26 11.65 2.87
CA PHE A 238 4.94 12.88 3.28
C PHE A 238 4.39 13.43 4.60
N PHE A 239 3.06 13.51 4.75
CA PHE A 239 2.46 13.92 6.01
C PHE A 239 2.86 12.99 7.15
N PHE A 240 2.79 11.69 6.92
CA PHE A 240 3.12 10.69 7.92
C PHE A 240 4.58 10.75 8.34
N ILE A 241 5.52 10.84 7.40
CA ILE A 241 6.95 10.91 7.73
C ILE A 241 7.28 12.19 8.50
N ALA A 242 6.68 13.32 8.12
CA ALA A 242 6.93 14.61 8.75
C ALA A 242 6.47 14.69 10.21
N ASP A 243 5.56 13.83 10.65
CA ASP A 243 4.97 13.90 12.00
C ASP A 243 4.44 12.52 12.48
N SER A 244 5.26 11.48 12.27
CA SER A 244 4.81 10.09 12.42
C SER A 244 4.31 9.77 13.82
N GLY A 245 4.95 10.34 14.85
CA GLY A 245 4.61 10.15 16.26
C GLY A 245 3.20 10.61 16.59
N ARG A 246 2.81 11.80 16.11
CA ARG A 246 1.44 12.29 16.33
C ARG A 246 0.42 11.45 15.57
N TYR A 247 0.70 11.07 14.31
CA TYR A 247 -0.24 10.25 13.54
C TYR A 247 -0.49 8.87 14.16
N VAL A 248 0.55 8.17 14.64
CA VAL A 248 0.35 6.86 15.27
C VAL A 248 -0.34 6.94 16.64
N ALA A 249 -0.28 8.10 17.30
CA ALA A 249 -0.95 8.36 18.57
C ALA A 249 -2.43 8.78 18.43
N MET A 250 -2.87 9.25 17.25
CA MET A 250 -4.26 9.66 17.02
C MET A 250 -5.21 8.47 16.90
N ASP A 251 -6.28 8.43 17.70
CA ASP A 251 -7.31 7.38 17.64
C ASP A 251 -7.98 7.23 16.26
N GLY A 252 -8.09 8.33 15.51
CA GLY A 252 -8.71 8.34 14.18
C GLY A 252 -7.84 7.77 13.07
N PHE A 253 -6.52 7.65 13.27
CA PHE A 253 -5.59 7.25 12.21
C PHE A 253 -5.57 5.74 11.96
N PRO A 254 -5.49 4.83 12.96
CA PRO A 254 -5.55 3.40 12.71
C PRO A 254 -6.82 2.93 11.99
N PRO A 255 -8.05 3.37 12.38
CA PRO A 255 -9.26 3.04 11.64
C PRO A 255 -9.21 3.49 10.17
N LYS A 256 -8.67 4.68 9.90
CA LYS A 256 -8.48 5.18 8.52
C LYS A 256 -7.61 4.22 7.70
N ILE A 257 -6.47 3.79 8.24
CA ILE A 257 -5.53 2.91 7.54
C ILE A 257 -6.12 1.51 7.32
N ILE A 258 -6.86 0.98 8.30
CA ILE A 258 -7.57 -0.31 8.18
C ILE A 258 -8.62 -0.23 7.07
N LEU A 259 -9.48 0.80 7.11
CA LEU A 259 -10.51 1.01 6.10
C LEU A 259 -9.93 1.25 4.71
N LEU A 260 -8.81 1.97 4.61
CA LEU A 260 -8.11 2.20 3.35
C LEU A 260 -7.58 0.89 2.78
N THR A 261 -6.96 0.05 3.61
CA THR A 261 -6.40 -1.24 3.18
C THR A 261 -7.52 -2.17 2.71
N ILE A 262 -8.59 -2.33 3.50
CA ILE A 262 -9.74 -3.17 3.13
C ILE A 262 -10.46 -2.60 1.90
N GLY A 263 -10.64 -1.28 1.84
CA GLY A 263 -11.27 -0.58 0.71
C GLY A 263 -10.49 -0.71 -0.59
N ALA A 264 -9.17 -0.68 -0.53
CA ALA A 264 -8.31 -0.93 -1.68
C ALA A 264 -8.42 -2.37 -2.16
N VAL A 265 -8.45 -3.36 -1.25
CA VAL A 265 -8.70 -4.77 -1.61
C VAL A 265 -10.10 -4.96 -2.19
N ALA A 266 -11.12 -4.28 -1.65
CA ALA A 266 -12.49 -4.37 -2.15
C ALA A 266 -12.61 -3.93 -3.62
N ILE A 267 -11.86 -2.90 -4.04
CA ILE A 267 -11.84 -2.45 -5.44
C ILE A 267 -11.29 -3.51 -6.38
N ILE A 268 -10.32 -4.32 -5.92
CA ILE A 268 -9.70 -5.38 -6.73
C ILE A 268 -10.75 -6.36 -7.27
N TYR A 269 -11.87 -6.54 -6.56
CA TYR A 269 -13.01 -7.34 -7.03
C TYR A 269 -13.42 -6.97 -8.46
N PHE A 270 -13.53 -5.67 -8.74
CA PHE A 270 -13.98 -5.15 -10.04
C PHE A 270 -12.93 -5.28 -11.16
N THR A 271 -11.69 -5.64 -10.82
CA THR A 271 -10.63 -5.95 -11.79
C THR A 271 -10.49 -7.45 -12.03
N ILE A 272 -10.68 -8.27 -10.98
CA ILE A 272 -10.41 -9.72 -11.02
C ILE A 272 -11.62 -10.55 -11.45
N PHE A 273 -12.84 -10.23 -11.01
CA PHE A 273 -14.01 -11.07 -11.28
C PHE A 273 -14.74 -10.66 -12.56
N ASP A 274 -15.28 -11.63 -13.27
CA ASP A 274 -15.91 -11.44 -14.59
C ASP A 274 -17.36 -10.93 -14.46
N ASP A 275 -18.03 -11.18 -13.33
CA ASP A 275 -19.43 -10.81 -13.05
C ASP A 275 -19.80 -9.36 -13.40
N ALA A 276 -18.91 -8.40 -13.15
CA ALA A 276 -19.15 -6.99 -13.45
C ALA A 276 -18.88 -6.66 -14.92
N TRP A 277 -17.96 -7.40 -15.56
CA TRP A 277 -17.49 -7.15 -16.91
C TRP A 277 -18.43 -7.61 -17.99
N ASP A 278 -19.19 -8.68 -17.71
CA ASP A 278 -20.18 -9.22 -18.64
C ASP A 278 -21.44 -8.33 -18.73
N LEU A 279 -21.52 -7.27 -17.92
CA LEU A 279 -22.65 -6.34 -17.91
C LEU A 279 -22.64 -5.40 -19.11
N GLY A 280 -23.55 -5.66 -20.05
CA GLY A 280 -23.90 -4.80 -21.17
C GLY A 280 -24.73 -3.59 -20.78
N GLY A 281 -25.18 -2.84 -21.79
CA GLY A 281 -26.11 -1.74 -21.60
C GLY A 281 -27.51 -2.26 -21.31
N GLY A 282 -28.08 -1.87 -20.17
CA GLY A 282 -29.39 -2.28 -19.69
C GLY A 282 -29.34 -3.42 -18.66
N ASP A 283 -28.23 -4.16 -18.60
CA ASP A 283 -28.08 -5.32 -17.72
C ASP A 283 -27.97 -4.91 -16.25
N ASP A 284 -28.64 -5.71 -15.41
CA ASP A 284 -28.59 -5.58 -13.97
C ASP A 284 -27.48 -6.45 -13.38
N ALA A 285 -26.76 -5.90 -12.40
CA ALA A 285 -25.64 -6.59 -11.80
C ALA A 285 -26.11 -7.70 -10.83
N PRO A 286 -25.35 -8.79 -10.69
CA PRO A 286 -25.64 -9.81 -9.69
C PRO A 286 -25.55 -9.22 -8.27
N VAL A 287 -26.32 -9.80 -7.33
CA VAL A 287 -26.39 -9.32 -5.94
C VAL A 287 -25.01 -9.23 -5.29
N LYS A 288 -24.12 -10.18 -5.57
CA LYS A 288 -22.73 -10.17 -5.07
C LYS A 288 -21.98 -8.90 -5.48
N ALA A 289 -22.07 -8.51 -6.76
CA ALA A 289 -21.43 -7.30 -7.26
C ALA A 289 -22.04 -6.03 -6.63
N LYS A 290 -23.37 -6.01 -6.41
CA LYS A 290 -24.05 -4.90 -5.71
C LYS A 290 -23.59 -4.75 -4.26
N VAL A 291 -23.46 -5.88 -3.53
CA VAL A 291 -22.94 -5.88 -2.15
C VAL A 291 -21.52 -5.34 -2.12
N MET A 292 -20.64 -5.81 -3.03
CA MET A 292 -19.27 -5.31 -3.12
C MET A 292 -19.21 -3.82 -3.47
N ALA A 293 -20.09 -3.33 -4.35
CA ALA A 293 -20.19 -1.92 -4.71
C ALA A 293 -20.61 -1.06 -3.50
N GLY A 294 -21.65 -1.49 -2.78
CA GLY A 294 -22.09 -0.81 -1.55
C GLY A 294 -21.03 -0.80 -0.46
N LEU A 295 -20.36 -1.94 -0.23
CA LEU A 295 -19.24 -2.05 0.71
C LEU A 295 -18.09 -1.13 0.33
N THR A 296 -17.75 -1.06 -0.96
CA THR A 296 -16.68 -0.18 -1.45
C THR A 296 -17.02 1.29 -1.17
N ILE A 297 -18.24 1.74 -1.48
CA ILE A 297 -18.67 3.11 -1.15
C ILE A 297 -18.55 3.37 0.36
N LEU A 298 -19.07 2.46 1.19
CA LEU A 298 -19.03 2.59 2.65
C LEU A 298 -17.59 2.72 3.19
N LEU A 299 -16.69 1.83 2.76
CA LEU A 299 -15.29 1.82 3.21
C LEU A 299 -14.58 3.11 2.83
N TRP A 300 -14.72 3.55 1.57
CA TRP A 300 -14.06 4.76 1.09
C TRP A 300 -14.65 6.05 1.68
N SER A 301 -15.96 6.09 1.91
CA SER A 301 -16.57 7.16 2.71
C SER A 301 -16.02 7.19 4.14
N GLY A 302 -15.81 6.03 4.75
CA GLY A 302 -15.14 5.91 6.05
C GLY A 302 -13.72 6.48 6.04
N VAL A 303 -12.90 6.13 5.04
CA VAL A 303 -11.54 6.68 4.87
C VAL A 303 -11.55 8.21 4.80
N ILE A 304 -12.51 8.78 4.04
CA ILE A 304 -12.65 10.24 3.90
C ILE A 304 -13.09 10.87 5.23
N VAL A 305 -14.07 10.29 5.91
CA VAL A 305 -14.57 10.80 7.21
C VAL A 305 -13.45 10.78 8.25
N PHE A 306 -12.80 9.63 8.48
CA PHE A 306 -11.70 9.56 9.44
C PHE A 306 -10.54 10.48 9.03
N GLY A 307 -10.20 10.55 7.74
CA GLY A 307 -9.17 11.44 7.22
C GLY A 307 -9.47 12.93 7.46
N ARG A 308 -10.70 13.37 7.23
CA ARG A 308 -11.11 14.76 7.47
C ARG A 308 -11.20 15.09 8.95
N LEU A 309 -11.48 14.08 9.79
CA LEU A 309 -11.63 14.26 11.22
C LEU A 309 -10.30 14.21 11.99
N LEU A 310 -9.17 13.84 11.35
CA LEU A 310 -7.84 13.78 12.00
C LEU A 310 -7.47 15.03 12.82
N PRO A 311 -7.72 16.27 12.37
CA PRO A 311 -7.43 17.47 13.18
C PRO A 311 -8.27 17.62 14.46
N TYR A 312 -9.34 16.83 14.61
CA TYR A 312 -10.24 16.86 15.79
C TYR A 312 -10.05 15.65 16.70
N TYR A 313 -9.38 14.60 16.22
CA TYR A 313 -8.87 13.57 17.11
C TYR A 313 -7.69 14.19 17.84
N GLY A 314 -7.81 14.32 19.16
CA GLY A 314 -6.80 14.96 19.99
C GLY A 314 -5.41 14.39 19.68
N ASP A 315 -4.41 15.26 19.76
CA ASP A 315 -3.02 14.82 19.86
C ASP A 315 -2.99 13.80 21.00
N GLY A 316 -2.62 12.54 20.74
CA GLY A 316 -2.73 11.45 21.72
C GLY A 316 -1.84 11.67 22.96
N GLY A 317 -2.27 12.57 23.84
CA GLY A 317 -1.63 13.07 25.06
C GLY A 317 -2.56 13.97 25.85
#